data_AF-A0A432QZV1-F1
#
_entry.id   AF-A0A432QZV1-F1
#
_cell.length_a   1.000
_cell.length_b   1.000
_cell.length_c   1.000
_cell.angle_alpha   90.00
_cell.angle_beta   90.00
_cell.angle_gamma   90.00
#
_symmetry.space_group_name_H-M   'P 1'
#
loop_
_entity.id
_entity.type
_entity.pdbx_description
1 polymer ?
#
loop_
_entity_poly.entity_id
_entity_poly.type
_entity_poly.pdbx_seq_one_letter_code
_entity_poly.pdbx_strand_id
1 'polypeptide(L)'
;MSSQIDRLKALANEISTYEIERKKNLRTLETLFRHLKLDQKVESFQQLFEFKAMNLSGISLQPERLGESMPGKYAQIIAINYIEEEGKKRAKNVNLRYFGRVENLDNQCKQDIVEFILRWRLEKSFRSVDHYRQMMHQIDSKRL
;
A
#
# COMPACT_ATOMS: atom_id res chain seq x y z
N MET A 1 -30.20 -20.39 24.15
CA MET A 1 -30.03 -19.06 23.52
C MET A 1 -28.55 -18.69 23.62
N SER A 2 -27.78 -18.68 22.53
CA SER A 2 -26.41 -18.12 22.54
C SER A 2 -25.79 -17.92 21.15
N SER A 3 -26.12 -18.75 20.15
CA SER A 3 -25.32 -18.75 18.90
C SER A 3 -25.40 -17.47 18.06
N GLN A 4 -26.52 -16.73 18.08
CA GLN A 4 -26.64 -15.46 17.36
C GLN A 4 -25.84 -14.34 18.05
N ILE A 5 -25.86 -14.29 19.38
CA ILE A 5 -25.09 -13.31 20.17
C ILE A 5 -23.59 -13.61 20.07
N ASP A 6 -23.20 -14.89 20.09
CA ASP A 6 -21.80 -15.28 19.94
C ASP A 6 -21.27 -15.00 18.53
N ARG A 7 -22.09 -15.22 17.49
CA ARG A 7 -21.76 -14.79 16.11
C ARG A 7 -21.63 -13.28 16.01
N LEU A 8 -22.54 -12.53 16.64
CA LEU A 8 -22.49 -11.06 16.63
C LEU A 8 -21.23 -10.54 17.33
N LYS A 9 -20.85 -11.13 18.47
CA LYS A 9 -19.61 -10.82 19.19
C LYS A 9 -18.36 -11.19 18.37
N ALA A 10 -18.36 -12.33 17.69
CA ALA A 10 -17.25 -12.74 16.84
C ALA A 10 -17.07 -11.77 15.66
N LEU A 11 -18.15 -11.40 14.98
CA LEU A 11 -18.16 -10.39 13.90
C LEU A 11 -17.70 -9.02 14.41
N ALA A 12 -18.21 -8.56 15.56
CA ALA A 12 -17.81 -7.29 16.15
C ALA A 12 -16.32 -7.27 16.54
N ASN A 13 -15.80 -8.37 17.08
CA ASN A 13 -14.38 -8.51 17.40
C ASN A 13 -13.50 -8.53 16.15
N GLU A 14 -13.93 -9.22 15.10
CA GLU A 14 -13.21 -9.25 13.81
C GLU A 14 -13.16 -7.86 13.18
N ILE A 15 -14.30 -7.16 13.11
CA ILE A 15 -14.39 -5.78 12.59
C ILE A 15 -13.51 -4.84 13.40
N SER A 16 -13.59 -4.90 14.73
CA SER A 16 -12.77 -4.09 15.64
C SER A 16 -11.27 -4.34 15.41
N THR A 17 -10.88 -5.60 15.21
CA THR A 17 -9.49 -5.97 14.95
C THR A 17 -8.99 -5.38 13.63
N TYR A 18 -9.78 -5.45 12.56
CA TYR A 18 -9.44 -4.88 11.25
C TYR A 18 -9.30 -3.36 11.28
N GLU A 19 -10.20 -2.65 11.95
CA GLU A 19 -10.12 -1.18 12.06
C GLU A 19 -8.89 -0.73 12.85
N ILE A 20 -8.58 -1.44 13.94
CA ILE A 20 -7.37 -1.19 14.75
C ILE A 20 -6.11 -1.44 13.91
N GLU A 21 -6.05 -2.56 13.19
CA GLU A 21 -4.91 -2.90 12.33
C GLU A 21 -4.71 -1.84 11.25
N ARG A 22 -5.77 -1.43 10.56
CA ARG A 22 -5.70 -0.41 9.51
C ARG A 22 -5.26 0.94 10.03
N LYS A 23 -5.78 1.36 11.19
CA LYS A 23 -5.37 2.62 11.84
C LYS A 23 -3.89 2.59 12.25
N LYS A 24 -3.42 1.47 12.79
CA LYS A 24 -1.99 1.27 13.09
C LYS A 24 -1.16 1.31 11.80
N ASN A 25 -1.61 0.62 10.76
CA ASN A 25 -0.93 0.58 9.47
C ASN A 25 -0.76 1.97 8.85
N LEU A 26 -1.84 2.75 8.78
CA LEU A 26 -1.82 4.11 8.22
C LEU A 26 -0.85 5.03 8.99
N ARG A 27 -0.85 4.96 10.32
CA ARG A 27 0.09 5.74 11.15
C ARG A 27 1.54 5.39 10.83
N THR A 28 1.90 4.11 10.81
CA THR A 28 3.27 3.71 10.49
C THR A 28 3.64 4.06 9.05
N LEU A 29 2.72 3.86 8.11
CA LEU A 29 2.92 4.21 6.70
C LEU A 29 3.16 5.70 6.49
N GLU A 30 2.44 6.57 7.22
CA GLU A 30 2.64 8.02 7.19
C GLU A 30 4.00 8.44 7.80
N THR A 31 4.42 7.81 8.89
CA THR A 31 5.76 8.02 9.45
C THR A 31 6.84 7.63 8.44
N LEU A 32 6.73 6.46 7.81
CA LEU A 32 7.67 5.99 6.79
C LEU A 32 7.66 6.90 5.54
N PHE A 33 6.50 7.42 5.13
CA PHE A 33 6.38 8.36 4.02
C PHE A 33 7.29 9.59 4.20
N ARG A 34 7.23 10.19 5.39
CA ARG A 34 8.08 11.35 5.73
C ARG A 34 9.53 10.95 5.95
N HIS A 35 9.78 9.83 6.64
CA HIS A 35 11.13 9.33 6.92
C HIS A 35 11.93 9.04 5.64
N LEU A 36 11.29 8.40 4.66
CA LEU A 36 11.89 8.08 3.36
C LEU A 36 11.91 9.28 2.39
N LYS A 37 11.46 10.46 2.85
CA LYS A 37 11.44 11.73 2.09
C LYS A 37 10.66 11.64 0.78
N LEU A 38 9.53 10.92 0.79
CA LEU A 38 8.65 10.79 -0.36
C LEU A 38 7.79 12.05 -0.58
N ASP A 39 7.64 12.87 0.46
CA ASP A 39 7.04 14.20 0.45
C ASP A 39 7.76 15.18 -0.49
N GLN A 40 9.02 14.91 -0.84
CA GLN A 40 9.75 15.68 -1.86
C GLN A 40 9.20 15.49 -3.28
N LYS A 41 8.42 14.43 -3.52
CA LYS A 41 7.88 14.09 -4.84
C LYS A 41 6.37 14.00 -4.88
N VAL A 42 5.75 13.62 -3.76
CA VAL A 42 4.30 13.49 -3.59
C VAL A 42 3.91 14.47 -2.49
N GLU A 43 3.14 15.50 -2.80
CA GLU A 43 2.92 16.64 -1.89
C GLU A 43 2.19 16.24 -0.60
N SER A 44 1.27 15.28 -0.69
CA SER A 44 0.50 14.81 0.48
C SER A 44 0.50 13.29 0.61
N PHE A 45 0.39 12.82 1.85
CA PHE A 45 0.27 11.40 2.13
C PHE A 45 -0.93 10.75 1.42
N GLN A 46 -2.04 11.47 1.29
CA GLN A 46 -3.27 10.98 0.68
C GLN A 46 -3.10 10.71 -0.82
N GLN A 47 -2.29 11.51 -1.53
CA GLN A 47 -1.99 11.31 -2.95
C GLN A 47 -1.30 9.96 -3.23
N LEU A 48 -0.63 9.35 -2.25
CA LEU A 48 -0.06 8.00 -2.41
C LEU A 48 -1.10 6.97 -2.86
N PHE A 49 -2.36 7.15 -2.47
CA PHE A 49 -3.40 6.17 -2.76
C PHE A 49 -4.05 6.36 -4.13
N GLU A 50 -3.71 7.43 -4.85
CA GLU A 50 -4.12 7.66 -6.24
C GLU A 50 -3.38 6.72 -7.21
N PHE A 51 -2.14 6.38 -6.87
CA PHE A 51 -1.35 5.41 -7.62
C PHE A 51 -2.06 4.05 -7.69
N LYS A 52 -1.95 3.43 -8.87
CA LYS A 52 -2.57 2.13 -9.16
C LYS A 52 -1.73 0.98 -8.66
N ALA A 53 -0.42 1.12 -8.71
CA ALA A 53 0.53 0.14 -8.20
C ALA A 53 1.81 0.83 -7.71
N MET A 54 2.56 0.11 -6.87
CA MET A 54 3.87 0.54 -6.39
C MET A 54 4.84 -0.64 -6.35
N ASN A 55 6.02 -0.41 -6.91
CA ASN A 55 7.09 -1.37 -7.10
C ASN A 55 8.38 -0.86 -6.47
N LEU A 56 9.26 -1.81 -6.17
CA LEU A 56 10.59 -1.58 -5.63
C LEU A 56 11.62 -2.19 -6.59
N SER A 57 12.59 -1.39 -7.00
CA SER A 57 13.78 -1.86 -7.71
C SER A 57 14.94 -2.07 -6.74
N GLY A 58 15.83 -3.01 -7.04
CA GLY A 58 17.07 -3.24 -6.30
C GLY A 58 16.94 -4.02 -4.97
N ILE A 59 15.74 -4.15 -4.43
CA ILE A 59 15.45 -4.93 -3.21
C ILE A 59 14.25 -5.84 -3.49
N SER A 60 14.34 -7.11 -3.10
CA SER A 60 13.30 -8.09 -3.35
C SER A 60 12.08 -7.92 -2.43
N LEU A 61 10.89 -8.04 -3.02
CA LEU A 61 9.60 -8.11 -2.34
C LEU A 61 8.97 -9.51 -2.42
N GLN A 62 9.70 -10.50 -2.97
CA GLN A 62 9.25 -11.88 -3.01
C GLN A 62 9.32 -12.49 -1.61
N PRO A 63 8.30 -13.24 -1.15
CA PRO A 63 8.27 -13.79 0.21
C PRO A 63 9.53 -14.58 0.58
N GLU A 64 10.05 -15.38 -0.36
CA GLU A 64 11.18 -16.29 -0.14
C GLU A 64 12.52 -15.54 -0.01
N ARG A 65 12.57 -14.29 -0.49
CA ARG A 65 13.78 -13.47 -0.58
C ARG A 65 13.53 -12.05 -0.08
N LEU A 66 12.60 -11.89 0.87
CA LEU A 66 12.08 -10.58 1.25
C LEU A 66 13.20 -9.72 1.83
N GLY A 67 13.41 -8.52 1.28
CA GLY A 67 14.45 -7.60 1.72
C GLY A 67 15.86 -7.91 1.20
N GLU A 68 16.05 -8.99 0.43
CA GLU A 68 17.34 -9.27 -0.17
C GLU A 68 17.73 -8.19 -1.19
N SER A 69 18.98 -7.72 -1.09
CA SER A 69 19.56 -6.77 -2.02
C SER A 69 19.93 -7.45 -3.34
N MET A 70 19.66 -6.80 -4.46
CA MET A 70 20.08 -7.25 -5.79
C MET A 70 21.40 -6.53 -6.17
N PRO A 71 22.56 -7.20 -6.15
CA PRO A 71 23.85 -6.56 -6.41
C PRO A 71 23.90 -5.84 -7.76
N GLY A 72 24.61 -4.72 -7.80
CA GLY A 72 24.73 -3.86 -9.00
C GLY A 72 23.45 -3.10 -9.38
N LYS A 73 22.36 -3.21 -8.61
CA LYS A 73 21.11 -2.47 -8.86
C LYS A 73 20.96 -1.24 -7.97
N TYR A 74 20.09 -0.35 -8.43
CA TYR A 74 19.67 0.83 -7.70
C TYR A 74 18.39 0.58 -6.92
N ALA A 75 18.35 1.04 -5.67
CA ALA A 75 17.15 1.03 -4.86
C ALA A 75 16.24 2.20 -5.24
N GLN A 76 15.03 1.89 -5.71
CA GLN A 76 14.05 2.88 -6.18
C GLN A 76 12.63 2.47 -5.86
N ILE A 77 11.84 3.41 -5.32
CA ILE A 77 10.38 3.27 -5.24
C ILE A 77 9.77 3.86 -6.52
N ILE A 78 8.99 3.05 -7.23
CA ILE A 78 8.37 3.41 -8.50
C ILE A 78 6.87 3.17 -8.38
N ALA A 79 6.07 4.21 -8.56
CA ALA A 79 4.62 4.11 -8.62
C ALA A 79 4.12 4.12 -10.07
N ILE A 80 2.90 3.59 -10.27
CA ILE A 80 2.26 3.50 -11.58
C ILE A 80 0.94 4.27 -11.55
N ASN A 81 0.79 5.18 -12.50
CA ASN A 81 -0.48 5.83 -12.81
C ASN A 81 -0.99 5.39 -14.18
N TYR A 82 -2.30 5.48 -14.39
CA TYR A 82 -2.85 5.43 -15.75
C TYR A 82 -3.04 6.86 -16.25
N ILE A 83 -2.48 7.13 -17.41
CA ILE A 83 -2.72 8.36 -18.17
C ILE A 83 -3.58 8.03 -19.38
N GLU A 84 -4.36 8.99 -19.83
CA GLU A 84 -5.09 8.90 -21.08
C GLU A 84 -4.38 9.79 -22.10
N GLU A 85 -3.84 9.16 -23.14
CA GLU A 85 -3.20 9.82 -24.28
C GLU A 85 -3.90 9.29 -25.53
N GLU A 86 -4.41 10.20 -26.36
CA GLU A 86 -5.08 9.84 -27.63
C GLU A 86 -6.25 8.84 -27.45
N GLY A 87 -7.01 8.97 -26.36
CA GLY A 87 -8.14 8.08 -26.03
C GLY A 87 -7.74 6.67 -25.59
N LYS A 88 -6.45 6.41 -25.35
CA LYS A 88 -5.94 5.12 -24.86
C LYS A 88 -5.36 5.28 -23.45
N LYS A 89 -5.77 4.38 -22.54
CA LYS A 89 -5.20 4.26 -21.20
C LYS A 89 -3.83 3.59 -21.26
N ARG A 90 -2.79 4.26 -20.78
CA ARG A 90 -1.41 3.73 -20.69
C ARG A 90 -0.87 3.84 -19.27
N ALA A 91 -0.07 2.84 -18.88
CA ALA A 91 0.66 2.87 -17.61
C ALA A 91 1.84 3.83 -17.72
N LYS A 92 1.95 4.78 -16.79
CA LYS A 92 3.08 5.69 -16.64
C LYS A 92 3.78 5.40 -15.32
N ASN A 93 5.07 5.11 -15.40
CA ASN A 93 5.93 4.98 -14.23
C ASN A 93 6.30 6.36 -13.69
N VAL A 94 6.23 6.50 -12.37
CA VAL A 94 6.65 7.68 -11.62
C VAL A 94 7.68 7.24 -10.59
N ASN A 95 8.92 7.69 -10.74
CA ASN A 95 9.93 7.49 -9.71
C ASN A 95 9.58 8.39 -8.51
N LEU A 96 9.22 7.76 -7.39
CA LEU A 96 8.89 8.48 -6.15
C LEU A 96 10.14 8.84 -5.37
N ARG A 97 11.11 7.92 -5.31
CA ARG A 97 12.37 8.14 -4.61
C ARG A 97 13.47 7.23 -5.13
N TYR A 98 14.62 7.85 -5.38
CA TYR A 98 15.89 7.19 -5.66
C TYR A 98 16.78 7.22 -4.43
N PHE A 99 17.29 6.06 -4.04
CA PHE A 99 18.11 5.90 -2.83
C PHE A 99 19.59 5.64 -3.14
N GLY A 100 19.96 5.45 -4.41
CA GLY A 100 21.32 5.09 -4.80
C GLY A 100 21.51 3.59 -5.01
N ARG A 101 22.77 3.14 -5.08
CA ARG A 101 23.10 1.71 -5.21
C ARG A 101 22.69 0.98 -3.94
N VAL A 102 22.06 -0.18 -4.08
CA VAL A 102 21.56 -0.95 -2.92
C VAL A 102 22.67 -1.37 -1.96
N GLU A 103 23.88 -1.56 -2.46
CA GLU A 103 25.09 -1.88 -1.67
C GLU A 103 25.47 -0.76 -0.70
N ASN A 104 25.14 0.50 -1.03
CA ASN A 104 25.48 1.66 -0.21
C ASN A 104 24.39 2.00 0.82
N LEU A 105 23.27 1.28 0.82
CA LEU A 105 22.22 1.48 1.81
C LEU A 105 22.50 0.65 3.06
N ASP A 106 22.32 1.26 4.21
CA ASP A 106 22.30 0.54 5.47
C ASP A 106 21.07 -0.38 5.54
N ASN A 107 21.14 -1.38 6.41
CA ASN A 107 20.11 -2.40 6.51
C ASN A 107 18.78 -1.85 7.03
N GLN A 108 18.79 -0.81 7.87
CA GLN A 108 17.56 -0.21 8.38
C GLN A 108 16.82 0.51 7.26
N CYS A 109 17.52 1.30 6.45
CA CYS A 109 16.93 1.97 5.30
C CYS A 109 16.27 0.97 4.32
N LYS A 110 16.91 -0.18 4.07
CA LYS A 110 16.33 -1.25 3.24
C LYS A 110 15.04 -1.81 3.83
N GLN A 111 15.03 -2.08 5.14
CA GLN A 111 13.85 -2.58 5.85
C GLN A 111 12.71 -1.58 5.80
N ASP A 112 12.99 -0.29 6.04
CA ASP A 112 12.00 0.78 6.00
C ASP A 112 11.36 0.92 4.61
N ILE A 113 12.16 0.80 3.54
CA ILE A 113 11.66 0.82 2.16
C ILE A 113 10.72 -0.36 1.90
N VAL A 114 11.11 -1.57 2.32
CA VAL A 114 10.29 -2.79 2.13
C VAL A 114 8.99 -2.67 2.93
N GLU A 115 9.08 -2.27 4.20
CA GLU A 115 7.93 -2.07 5.08
C GLU A 115 6.97 -1.04 4.49
N PHE A 116 7.48 0.09 4.01
CA PHE A 116 6.68 1.13 3.37
C PHE A 116 5.85 0.57 2.21
N ILE A 117 6.46 -0.21 1.31
CA ILE A 117 5.76 -0.80 0.16
C ILE A 117 4.69 -1.79 0.62
N LEU A 118 5.00 -2.67 1.57
CA LEU A 118 4.05 -3.67 2.06
C LEU A 118 2.86 -3.02 2.76
N ARG A 119 3.11 -2.01 3.60
CA ARG A 119 2.06 -1.25 4.29
C ARG A 119 1.17 -0.48 3.31
N TRP A 120 1.75 0.10 2.27
CA TRP A 120 0.98 0.76 1.20
C TRP A 120 0.10 -0.24 0.46
N ARG A 121 0.64 -1.43 0.10
CA ARG A 121 -0.12 -2.50 -0.56
C ARG A 121 -1.27 -3.01 0.31
N LEU A 122 -1.02 -3.19 1.61
CA LEU A 122 -2.04 -3.60 2.58
C LEU A 122 -3.19 -2.58 2.63
N GLU A 123 -2.89 -1.28 2.75
CA GLU A 123 -3.92 -0.23 2.75
C GLU A 123 -4.67 -0.16 1.40
N LYS A 124 -3.96 -0.37 0.28
CA LYS A 124 -4.60 -0.42 -1.05
C LYS A 124 -5.60 -1.57 -1.17
N SER A 125 -5.28 -2.72 -0.58
CA SER A 125 -6.21 -3.86 -0.49
C SER A 125 -7.44 -3.53 0.35
N PHE A 126 -7.28 -2.93 1.54
CA PHE A 126 -8.42 -2.49 2.34
C PHE A 126 -9.35 -1.53 1.59
N ARG A 127 -8.78 -0.54 0.91
CA ARG A 127 -9.56 0.40 0.08
C ARG A 127 -10.31 -0.29 -1.06
N SER A 128 -9.72 -1.34 -1.63
CA SER A 128 -10.37 -2.12 -2.68
C SER A 128 -11.56 -2.91 -2.12
N VAL A 129 -11.42 -3.50 -0.93
CA VAL A 129 -12.51 -4.18 -0.23
C VAL A 129 -13.65 -3.18 0.08
N ASP A 130 -13.33 -2.00 0.61
CA ASP A 130 -14.33 -0.96 0.89
C ASP A 130 -15.08 -0.54 -0.38
N HIS A 131 -14.36 -0.34 -1.49
CA HIS A 131 -14.94 0.02 -2.77
C HIS A 131 -15.97 -1.03 -3.24
N TYR A 132 -15.62 -2.32 -3.18
CA TYR A 132 -16.55 -3.38 -3.57
C TYR A 132 -17.73 -3.50 -2.61
N ARG A 133 -17.52 -3.33 -1.29
CA ARG A 133 -18.62 -3.29 -0.32
C ARG A 133 -19.61 -2.17 -0.63
N GLN A 134 -19.12 -0.98 -0.97
CA GLN A 134 -19.97 0.15 -1.37
C GLN A 134 -20.76 -0.15 -2.66
N MET A 135 -20.12 -0.73 -3.68
CA MET A 135 -20.79 -1.12 -4.92
C MET A 135 -21.89 -2.16 -4.68
N MET A 136 -21.64 -3.17 -3.84
CA MET A 136 -22.64 -4.16 -3.46
C MET A 136 -23.84 -3.52 -2.76
N HIS A 137 -23.59 -2.61 -1.83
CA HIS A 137 -24.65 -1.88 -1.13
C HIS A 137 -25.54 -1.07 -2.09
N GLN A 138 -24.97 -0.48 -3.14
CA GLN A 138 -25.74 0.22 -4.18
C GLN A 138 -26.61 -0.73 -5.01
N ILE A 139 -26.17 -1.96 -5.26
CA ILE A 139 -26.96 -2.98 -5.95
C ILE A 139 -28.12 -3.42 -5.08
N ASP A 140 -27.86 -3.72 -3.81
CA ASP A 140 -28.89 -4.21 -2.88
C ASP A 140 -29.96 -3.14 -2.60
N SER A 141 -29.56 -1.87 -2.50
CA SER A 141 -30.48 -0.74 -2.29
C SER A 141 -31.43 -0.50 -3.48
N LYS A 142 -31.08 -0.96 -4.69
CA LYS A 142 -31.92 -0.86 -5.89
C LYS A 142 -32.89 -2.04 -6.08
N ARG A 143 -32.74 -3.11 -5.27
CA ARG A 143 -33.60 -4.29 -5.31
C ARG A 143 -34.78 -4.20 -4.32
N LEU A 144 -34.78 -3.18 -3.46
CA LEU A 144 -35.87 -2.79 -2.57
C LEU A 144 -36.75 -1.74 -3.28
#